data_AF-A0A3N2PMQ2-F1
#
_entry.id   AF-A0A3N2PMQ2-F1
#
_cell.length_a   1.000
_cell.length_b   1.000
_cell.length_c   1.000
_cell.angle_alpha   90.00
_cell.angle_beta   90.00
_cell.angle_gamma   90.00
#
_symmetry.space_group_name_H-M   'P 1'
#
loop_
_entity.id
_entity.type
_entity.pdbx_description
1 polymer ?
#
loop_
_entity_poly.entity_id
_entity_poly.type
_entity_poly.pdbx_seq_one_letter_code
_entity_poly.pdbx_strand_id
1 'polypeptide(L)'
;MSASLAPECNEVKERYDTCFLKWYSEKYLRGVGSDNNECADLFKNYQSCLTTAIRERGIDKLVDEAREDQKENDAIHMKRKC
;
A
#
# COMPACT_ATOMS: atom_id res chain seq x y z
N MET A 1 10.34 -6.21 11.50
CA MET A 1 9.48 -5.33 10.68
C MET A 1 10.39 -4.43 9.87
N SER A 2 10.08 -4.26 8.58
CA SER A 2 10.90 -3.46 7.67
C SER A 2 10.84 -1.99 8.05
N ALA A 3 11.98 -1.32 8.09
CA ALA A 3 12.01 0.13 8.26
C ALA A 3 11.29 0.80 7.08
N SER A 4 10.51 1.84 7.38
CA SER A 4 9.97 2.75 6.37
C SER A 4 11.09 3.60 5.77
N LEU A 5 10.81 4.21 4.62
CA LEU A 5 11.70 5.19 3.98
C LEU A 5 11.95 6.40 4.90
N ALA A 6 10.99 6.71 5.76
CA ALA A 6 11.02 7.82 6.69
C ALA A 6 10.91 7.27 8.13
N PRO A 7 11.87 7.54 9.03
CA PRO A 7 11.85 7.01 10.39
C PRO A 7 10.62 7.48 11.19
N GLU A 8 10.07 8.66 10.87
CA GLU A 8 8.83 9.20 11.42
C GLU A 8 7.58 8.42 11.03
N CYS A 9 7.62 7.66 9.92
CA CYS A 9 6.51 6.83 9.47
C CYS A 9 6.59 5.38 9.99
N ASN A 10 7.65 5.01 10.74
CA ASN A 10 7.87 3.63 11.18
C ASN A 10 6.75 3.12 12.09
N GLU A 11 6.30 3.92 13.06
CA GLU A 11 5.27 3.50 14.01
C GLU A 11 3.92 3.27 13.30
N VAL A 12 3.55 4.16 12.40
CA VAL A 12 2.30 4.05 11.63
C VAL A 12 2.37 2.87 10.66
N LYS A 13 3.55 2.64 10.06
CA LYS A 13 3.82 1.47 9.21
C LYS A 13 3.63 0.17 9.96
N GLU A 14 4.21 0.05 11.16
CA GLU A 14 4.15 -1.18 11.95
C GLU A 14 2.71 -1.56 12.31
N ARG A 15 1.90 -0.56 12.70
CA ARG A 15 0.47 -0.75 12.99
C ARG A 15 -0.30 -1.21 11.75
N TYR A 16 -0.04 -0.58 10.61
CA TYR A 16 -0.66 -0.99 9.34
C TYR A 16 -0.22 -2.39 8.90
N ASP A 17 1.08 -2.69 8.89
CA ASP A 17 1.63 -3.98 8.46
C ASP A 17 1.07 -5.12 9.32
N THR A 18 0.95 -4.91 10.64
CA THR A 18 0.39 -5.91 11.56
C THR A 18 -1.09 -6.21 11.23
N CYS A 19 -1.88 -5.16 10.98
CA CYS A 19 -3.28 -5.31 10.56
C CYS A 19 -3.37 -6.03 9.21
N PHE A 20 -2.59 -5.57 8.23
CA PHE A 20 -2.59 -6.10 6.87
C PHE A 20 -2.19 -7.58 6.84
N LEU A 21 -1.13 -7.99 7.56
CA LEU A 21 -0.68 -9.38 7.58
C LEU A 21 -1.73 -10.32 8.18
N LYS A 22 -2.45 -9.88 9.21
CA LYS A 22 -3.55 -10.64 9.79
C LYS A 22 -4.70 -10.79 8.79
N TRP A 23 -5.16 -9.67 8.20
CA TRP A 23 -6.20 -9.70 7.18
C TRP A 23 -5.80 -10.57 5.98
N TYR A 24 -4.57 -10.42 5.50
CA TYR A 24 -4.05 -11.15 4.34
C TYR A 24 -4.07 -12.66 4.59
N SER A 25 -3.60 -13.09 5.76
CA SER A 25 -3.51 -14.52 6.12
C SER A 25 -4.87 -15.14 6.44
N GLU A 26 -5.75 -14.40 7.11
CA GLU A 26 -7.01 -14.94 7.62
C GLU A 26 -8.21 -14.73 6.69
N LYS A 27 -8.21 -13.67 5.88
CA LYS A 27 -9.35 -13.27 5.04
C LYS A 27 -9.04 -13.43 3.56
N TYR A 28 -7.97 -12.80 3.09
CA TYR A 28 -7.65 -12.74 1.67
C TYR A 28 -7.23 -14.12 1.14
N LEU A 29 -6.23 -14.77 1.75
CA LEU A 29 -5.75 -16.09 1.32
C LEU A 29 -6.79 -17.20 1.51
N ARG A 30 -7.77 -17.01 2.42
CA ARG A 30 -8.85 -17.97 2.65
C ARG A 30 -10.10 -17.72 1.81
N GLY A 31 -10.12 -16.65 1.01
CA GLY A 31 -11.26 -16.31 0.14
C GLY A 31 -12.52 -15.85 0.89
N VAL A 32 -12.39 -15.46 2.17
CA VAL A 32 -13.54 -15.12 3.05
C VAL A 32 -13.89 -13.62 2.97
N GLY A 33 -12.97 -12.78 2.48
CA GLY A 33 -13.23 -11.36 2.29
C GLY A 33 -12.18 -10.71 1.40
N SER A 34 -12.63 -10.08 0.31
CA SER A 34 -11.79 -9.27 -0.58
C SER A 34 -11.56 -7.86 -0.08
N ASP A 35 -12.33 -7.43 0.92
CA ASP A 35 -12.39 -6.03 1.31
C ASP A 35 -11.50 -5.80 2.54
N ASN A 36 -10.44 -5.00 2.36
CA ASN A 36 -9.51 -4.59 3.41
C ASN A 36 -10.03 -3.36 4.18
N ASN A 37 -11.34 -3.31 4.49
CA ASN A 37 -11.92 -2.13 5.14
C ASN A 37 -11.38 -1.92 6.57
N GLU A 38 -10.93 -2.98 7.24
CA GLU A 38 -10.45 -2.91 8.63
C GLU A 38 -9.09 -2.21 8.80
N CYS A 39 -8.22 -2.23 7.78
CA CYS A 39 -6.92 -1.54 7.83
C CYS A 39 -6.89 -0.26 6.99
N ALA A 40 -8.01 0.14 6.38
CA ALA A 40 -8.07 1.29 5.47
C ALA A 40 -7.69 2.61 6.15
N ASP A 41 -8.12 2.84 7.39
CA ASP A 41 -7.78 4.07 8.12
C ASP A 41 -6.31 4.10 8.55
N LEU A 42 -5.76 2.94 8.96
CA LEU A 42 -4.33 2.80 9.24
C LEU A 42 -3.50 3.04 7.98
N PHE A 43 -3.97 2.53 6.84
CA PHE A 43 -3.32 2.73 5.55
C PHE A 43 -3.30 4.21 5.16
N LYS A 44 -4.43 4.93 5.29
CA LYS A 44 -4.49 6.37 4.98
C LYS A 44 -3.47 7.17 5.77
N ASN A 45 -3.35 6.90 7.07
CA ASN A 45 -2.39 7.57 7.94
C ASN A 45 -0.93 7.27 7.53
N TYR A 46 -0.64 6.02 7.18
CA TYR A 46 0.67 5.63 6.67
C TYR A 46 0.96 6.27 5.31
N GLN A 47 -0.01 6.26 4.40
CA GLN A 47 0.09 6.83 3.06
C GLN A 47 0.35 8.33 3.12
N SER A 48 -0.35 9.09 3.97
CA SER A 48 -0.11 10.53 4.11
C SER A 48 1.30 10.83 4.60
N CYS A 49 1.83 10.04 5.53
CA CYS A 49 3.20 10.18 6.01
C CYS A 49 4.21 9.87 4.90
N LEU A 50 3.98 8.77 4.17
CA LEU A 50 4.86 8.31 3.09
C LEU A 50 4.90 9.31 1.92
N THR A 51 3.75 9.86 1.49
CA THR A 51 3.69 10.82 0.39
C THR A 51 4.50 12.08 0.69
N THR A 52 4.47 12.57 1.93
CA THR A 52 5.30 13.70 2.35
C THR A 52 6.78 13.35 2.25
N ALA A 53 7.20 12.21 2.79
CA ALA A 53 8.59 11.77 2.75
C ALA A 53 9.13 11.52 1.33
N ILE A 54 8.29 11.00 0.43
CA ILE A 54 8.65 10.78 -0.99
C ILE A 54 8.88 12.11 -1.71
N ARG A 55 8.03 13.11 -1.44
CA ARG A 55 8.16 14.46 -2.00
C ARG A 55 9.41 15.17 -1.52
N GLU A 56 9.70 15.12 -0.22
CA GLU A 56 10.92 15.73 0.35
C GLU A 56 12.21 15.15 -0.25
N ARG A 57 12.20 13.86 -0.60
CA ARG A 57 13.32 13.18 -1.25
C ARG A 57 13.37 13.40 -2.77
N GLY A 58 12.37 14.06 -3.36
CA GLY A 58 12.30 14.33 -4.80
C GLY A 58 12.05 13.11 -5.68
N ILE A 59 11.58 12.00 -5.10
CA ILE A 59 11.36 10.73 -5.82
C ILE A 59 9.92 10.66 -6.39
N ASP A 60 9.05 11.60 -6.01
CA ASP A 60 7.62 11.65 -6.39
C ASP A 60 7.41 11.43 -7.89
N LYS A 61 8.15 12.18 -8.74
CA LYS A 61 8.05 12.07 -10.21
C LYS A 61 8.42 10.68 -10.73
N LEU A 62 9.52 10.11 -10.24
CA LEU A 62 9.99 8.80 -10.66
C LEU A 62 9.01 7.69 -10.26
N VAL A 63 8.38 7.83 -9.08
CA VAL A 63 7.34 6.89 -8.64
C VAL A 63 6.10 7.00 -9.52
N ASP A 64 5.67 8.22 -9.84
CA ASP A 64 4.48 8.44 -10.68
C ASP A 64 4.71 7.95 -12.12
N GLU A 65 5.87 8.24 -12.72
CA GLU A 65 6.25 7.74 -14.04
C GLU A 65 6.23 6.20 -14.08
N ALA A 66 6.87 5.55 -13.10
CA ALA A 66 6.89 4.09 -13.03
C ALA A 66 5.49 3.46 -12.84
N ARG A 67 4.55 4.17 -12.20
CA ARG A 67 3.17 3.71 -12.02
C ARG A 67 2.35 3.87 -13.29
N GLU A 68 2.57 4.93 -14.07
CA GLU A 68 1.87 5.13 -15.34
C GLU A 68 2.37 4.19 -16.43
N ASP A 69 3.66 3.87 -16.46
CA ASP A 69 4.25 2.94 -17.45
C ASP A 69 3.62 1.54 -17.40
N GLN A 70 3.14 1.11 -16.22
CA GLN A 70 2.50 -0.20 -16.05
C GLN A 70 0.97 -0.16 -16.21
N LYS A 71 0.37 1.03 -16.36
CA LYS A 71 -1.09 1.21 -16.33
C LYS A 71 -1.82 0.48 -17.44
N GLU A 72 -1.27 0.45 -18.65
CA GLU A 72 -1.85 -0.30 -19.76
C GLU A 72 -1.76 -1.81 -19.53
N ASN A 73 -0.63 -2.29 -18.98
CA ASN A 73 -0.44 -3.70 -18.63
C ASN A 73 -1.43 -4.14 -17.54
N ASP A 74 -1.54 -3.35 -16.48
CA ASP A 74 -2.51 -3.57 -15.40
C ASP A 74 -3.94 -3.55 -15.92
N ALA A 75 -4.30 -2.63 -16.82
CA ALA A 75 -5.63 -2.55 -17.41
C ALA A 75 -5.99 -3.79 -18.25
N ILE A 76 -5.00 -4.49 -18.81
CA ILE A 76 -5.20 -5.72 -19.58
C ILE A 76 -5.33 -6.92 -18.63
N HIS A 77 -4.51 -7.00 -17.58
CA HIS A 77 -4.38 -8.21 -16.75
C HIS A 77 -5.17 -8.19 -15.44
N MET A 78 -5.54 -7.00 -14.92
CA MET A 78 -6.38 -6.85 -13.73
C MET A 78 -7.88 -6.82 -14.04
N LYS A 79 -8.29 -6.85 -15.32
CA LYS A 79 -9.68 -7.15 -15.69
C LYS A 79 -9.99 -8.57 -15.26
N ARG A 80 -10.54 -8.72 -14.06
CA ARG A 80 -11.14 -9.96 -13.55
C ARG A 80 -11.95 -10.58 -14.70
N LYS A 81 -11.57 -11.79 -15.12
CA LYS A 81 -12.49 -12.65 -15.87
C LYS A 81 -13.80 -12.69 -15.08
N CYS A 82 -14.88 -12.25 -15.72
CA CYS A 82 -16.24 -12.53 -15.27
C CYS A 82 -16.41 -14.04 -15.03
#